data_AF-A0A1S8A561-F1
#
_entry.id   AF-A0A1S8A561-F1
#
_cell.length_a   1.000
_cell.length_b   1.000
_cell.length_c   1.000
_cell.angle_alpha   90.00
_cell.angle_beta   90.00
_cell.angle_gamma   90.00
#
_symmetry.space_group_name_H-M   'P 1'
#
loop_
_entity.id
_entity.type
_entity.pdbx_description
1 polymer ?
#
loop_
_entity_poly.entity_id
_entity_poly.type
_entity_poly.pdbx_seq_one_letter_code
_entity_poly.pdbx_strand_id
1 'polypeptide(L)'
;MTYDVTTSDRNALPKVTLVNENFWLYGSIPYGAYGSVVKDGTAYLFGQPSNHVIALAKVPVGSIEDKSKYQYWVNGQWTSSMPALNAANINIPNVSAGGQGTYFYSNYWKKWVWIGQAGISVSADFYITTADSITGPWESSAHFYQGQTGSYPLGAYTLQAHPGLHPSGTNVNEIYLTYTKNDAFAGTALYSMPLIHVQWN
;
A
#
# COMPACT_ATOMS: atom_id res chain seq x y z
N MET A 1 -0.93 9.76 17.54
CA MET A 1 -1.08 8.91 18.73
C MET A 1 0.18 9.11 19.56
N THR A 2 0.06 9.75 20.72
CA THR A 2 1.23 10.00 21.57
C THR A 2 1.12 9.08 22.76
N TYR A 3 1.98 8.06 22.81
CA TYR A 3 2.08 7.19 23.97
C TYR A 3 2.94 7.90 25.01
N ASP A 4 2.36 8.20 26.18
CA ASP A 4 3.12 8.76 27.28
C ASP A 4 3.85 7.62 28.00
N VAL A 5 5.09 7.34 27.58
CA VAL A 5 5.95 6.34 28.21
C VAL A 5 6.31 6.68 29.67
N THR A 6 5.95 7.88 30.16
CA THR A 6 6.21 8.32 31.53
C THR A 6 5.05 8.07 32.48
N THR A 7 3.87 7.68 31.96
CA THR A 7 2.73 7.32 32.82
C THR A 7 3.00 6.00 33.55
N SER A 8 2.81 5.99 34.87
CA SER A 8 2.81 4.77 35.68
C SER A 8 1.43 4.12 35.77
N ASP A 9 0.39 4.78 35.26
CA ASP A 9 -0.98 4.25 35.23
C ASP A 9 -1.14 3.25 34.08
N ARG A 10 -1.28 1.97 34.44
CA ARG A 10 -1.48 0.86 33.51
C ARG A 10 -2.81 0.94 32.73
N ASN A 11 -3.73 1.81 33.17
CA ASN A 11 -5.02 2.03 32.51
C ASN A 11 -5.05 3.34 31.70
N ALA A 12 -3.96 4.10 31.66
CA ALA A 12 -3.90 5.34 30.89
C ALA A 12 -4.07 5.01 29.39
N LEU A 13 -5.15 5.54 28.81
CA LEU A 13 -5.35 5.44 27.36
C LEU A 13 -4.45 6.45 26.64
N PRO A 14 -3.92 6.11 25.46
CA PRO A 14 -3.22 7.05 24.62
C PRO A 14 -4.10 8.27 24.34
N LYS A 15 -3.56 9.48 24.49
CA LYS A 15 -4.29 10.69 24.11
C LYS A 15 -4.45 10.69 22.59
N VAL A 16 -5.70 10.67 22.14
CA VAL A 16 -6.05 10.83 20.72
C VAL A 16 -6.49 12.27 20.50
N THR A 17 -5.71 13.00 19.72
CA THR A 17 -6.11 14.31 19.19
C THR A 17 -6.24 14.17 17.69
N LEU A 18 -7.35 14.66 17.15
CA LEU A 18 -7.53 14.72 15.72
C LEU A 18 -6.59 15.79 15.17
N VAL A 19 -5.65 15.38 14.32
CA VAL A 19 -4.54 16.25 13.87
C VAL A 19 -5.06 17.38 12.98
N ASN A 20 -5.86 17.03 11.97
CA ASN A 20 -6.55 17.97 11.09
C ASN A 20 -7.60 17.24 10.25
N GLU A 21 -8.88 17.46 10.54
CA GLU A 21 -10.03 16.88 9.82
C GLU A 21 -10.04 17.28 8.34
N ASN A 22 -9.42 18.42 8.02
CA ASN A 22 -9.34 19.00 6.69
C ASN A 22 -8.00 18.76 5.99
N PHE A 23 -7.20 17.78 6.46
CA PHE A 23 -5.88 17.51 5.87
C PHE A 23 -6.00 17.17 4.38
N TRP A 24 -6.84 16.18 4.06
CA TRP A 24 -7.34 15.92 2.71
C TRP A 24 -8.76 16.43 2.62
N LEU A 25 -8.94 17.59 1.97
CA LEU A 25 -10.28 18.13 1.74
C LEU A 25 -11.09 17.19 0.86
N TYR A 26 -12.41 17.20 1.04
CA TYR A 26 -13.32 16.57 0.10
C TYR A 26 -13.01 17.02 -1.34
N GLY A 27 -13.00 16.07 -2.28
CA GLY A 27 -12.63 16.36 -3.66
C GLY A 27 -11.12 16.51 -3.90
N SER A 28 -10.26 16.09 -2.97
CA SER A 28 -8.81 15.98 -3.18
C SER A 28 -8.34 14.53 -3.21
N ILE A 29 -7.13 14.29 -3.73
CA ILE A 29 -6.52 12.96 -3.75
C ILE A 29 -6.08 12.59 -2.32
N PRO A 30 -6.62 11.50 -1.73
CA PRO A 30 -6.23 11.08 -0.39
C PRO A 30 -4.93 10.26 -0.44
N TYR A 31 -3.79 10.94 -0.56
CA TYR A 31 -2.49 10.27 -0.61
C TYR A 31 -2.22 9.47 0.67
N GLY A 32 -1.81 8.21 0.50
CA GLY A 32 -1.58 7.24 1.57
C GLY A 32 -2.71 6.23 1.71
N ALA A 33 -3.92 6.55 1.24
CA ALA A 33 -5.08 5.66 1.34
C ALA A 33 -4.98 4.43 0.44
N TYR A 34 -4.33 4.56 -0.73
CA TYR A 34 -4.12 3.43 -1.64
C TYR A 34 -2.92 2.56 -1.23
N GLY A 35 -1.90 3.19 -0.64
CA GLY A 35 -0.70 2.52 -0.17
C GLY A 35 0.34 3.53 0.32
N SER A 36 1.31 3.06 1.09
CA SER A 36 2.42 3.89 1.55
C SER A 36 3.68 3.06 1.77
N VAL A 37 4.83 3.71 1.72
CA VAL A 37 6.13 3.11 2.05
C VAL A 37 7.09 4.19 2.55
N VAL A 38 7.90 3.85 3.56
CA VAL A 38 8.96 4.72 4.06
C VAL A 38 10.31 4.20 3.60
N LYS A 39 11.15 5.09 3.04
CA LYS A 39 12.55 4.79 2.73
C LYS A 39 13.40 6.04 2.97
N ASP A 40 14.51 5.87 3.68
CA ASP A 40 15.50 6.91 3.95
C ASP A 40 14.89 8.22 4.49
N GLY A 41 14.00 8.09 5.49
CA GLY A 41 13.33 9.24 6.12
C GLY A 41 12.28 9.95 5.27
N THR A 42 11.97 9.42 4.08
CA THR A 42 10.90 9.92 3.20
C THR A 42 9.73 8.94 3.20
N ALA A 43 8.53 9.44 3.46
CA ALA A 43 7.28 8.72 3.25
C ALA A 43 6.80 8.96 1.82
N TYR A 44 6.57 7.88 1.08
CA TYR A 44 5.93 7.85 -0.23
C TYR A 44 4.49 7.40 -0.04
N LEU A 45 3.56 8.17 -0.56
CA LEU A 45 2.13 8.05 -0.28
C LEU A 45 1.38 7.96 -1.61
N PHE A 46 0.70 6.84 -1.85
CA PHE A 46 -0.04 6.57 -3.07
C PHE A 46 -1.52 6.91 -2.89
N GLY A 47 -2.13 7.49 -3.92
CA GLY A 47 -3.57 7.74 -3.99
C GLY A 47 -4.14 7.23 -5.30
N GLN A 48 -5.44 6.95 -5.32
CA GLN A 48 -6.15 6.49 -6.51
C GLN A 48 -7.36 7.41 -6.78
N PRO A 49 -7.17 8.55 -7.47
CA PRO A 49 -8.27 9.48 -7.78
C PRO A 49 -9.38 8.86 -8.64
N SER A 50 -9.04 7.87 -9.45
CA SER A 50 -9.97 7.13 -10.31
C SER A 50 -9.41 5.75 -10.62
N ASN A 51 -10.26 4.84 -11.12
CA ASN A 51 -9.84 3.50 -11.51
C ASN A 51 -8.62 3.56 -12.43
N HIS A 52 -7.59 2.76 -12.11
CA HIS A 52 -6.33 2.65 -12.86
C HIS A 52 -5.45 3.92 -12.91
N VAL A 53 -5.78 4.98 -12.19
CA VAL A 53 -4.91 6.15 -12.03
C VAL A 53 -4.29 6.13 -10.65
N ILE A 54 -2.98 5.90 -10.58
CA ILE A 54 -2.24 5.90 -9.32
C ILE A 54 -1.34 7.13 -9.27
N ALA A 55 -1.64 8.03 -8.34
CA ALA A 55 -0.88 9.25 -8.07
C ALA A 55 0.07 9.04 -6.90
N LEU A 56 1.19 9.75 -6.89
CA LEU A 56 2.22 9.66 -5.86
C LEU A 56 2.53 11.02 -5.24
N ALA A 57 2.63 11.04 -3.92
CA ALA A 57 3.22 12.13 -3.15
C ALA A 57 4.40 11.62 -2.32
N LYS A 58 5.28 12.54 -1.93
CA LYS A 58 6.31 12.27 -0.93
C LYS A 58 6.38 13.40 0.09
N VAL A 59 6.81 13.07 1.30
CA VAL A 59 7.02 14.01 2.41
C VAL A 59 8.10 13.44 3.35
N PRO A 60 8.93 14.27 3.98
CA PRO A 60 9.75 13.82 5.10
C PRO A 60 8.86 13.21 6.21
N VAL A 61 9.27 12.09 6.79
CA VAL A 61 8.48 11.39 7.83
C VAL A 61 8.15 12.31 9.02
N GLY A 62 9.09 13.16 9.42
CA GLY A 62 8.89 14.16 10.48
C GLY A 62 7.95 15.32 10.10
N SER A 63 7.41 15.33 8.89
CA SER A 63 6.51 16.37 8.37
C SER A 63 5.22 15.80 7.80
N ILE A 64 4.85 14.56 8.15
CA ILE A 64 3.65 13.90 7.61
C ILE A 64 2.34 14.64 7.94
N GLU A 65 2.33 15.43 9.02
CA GLU A 65 1.19 16.26 9.42
C GLU A 65 1.25 17.69 8.86
N ASP A 66 2.30 18.04 8.10
CA ASP A 66 2.50 19.35 7.47
C ASP A 66 2.36 19.26 5.95
N LYS A 67 1.15 19.56 5.45
CA LYS A 67 0.84 19.53 4.02
C LYS A 67 1.72 20.44 3.16
N SER A 68 2.30 21.50 3.73
CA SER A 68 3.17 22.44 2.99
C SER A 68 4.51 21.81 2.59
N LYS A 69 4.88 20.68 3.20
CA LYS A 69 6.12 19.93 2.90
C LYS A 69 5.96 18.84 1.86
N TYR A 70 4.74 18.61 1.40
CA TYR A 70 4.46 17.57 0.42
C TYR A 70 4.96 17.98 -0.96
N GLN A 71 5.48 16.98 -1.68
CA GLN A 71 5.75 17.07 -3.10
C GLN A 71 4.93 16.00 -3.83
N TYR A 72 4.43 16.34 -5.01
CA TYR A 72 3.55 15.52 -5.83
C TYR A 72 4.24 15.19 -7.14
N TRP A 73 4.15 13.93 -7.58
CA TRP A 73 4.68 13.51 -8.86
C TRP A 73 3.67 13.82 -9.96
N VAL A 74 4.00 14.80 -10.81
CA VAL A 74 3.12 15.28 -11.89
C VAL A 74 3.97 15.50 -13.13
N ASN A 75 3.56 14.93 -14.26
CA ASN A 75 4.23 15.09 -15.56
C ASN A 75 5.75 14.79 -15.51
N GLY A 76 6.12 13.72 -14.79
CA GLY A 76 7.51 13.28 -14.67
C GLY A 76 8.40 14.16 -13.78
N GLN A 77 7.83 15.06 -12.97
CA GLN A 77 8.55 15.97 -12.09
C GLN A 77 7.90 16.07 -10.70
N TRP A 78 8.69 16.42 -9.69
CA TRP A 78 8.18 16.74 -8.35
C TRP A 78 7.74 18.20 -8.29
N THR A 79 6.49 18.46 -7.88
CA THR A 79 5.93 19.80 -7.67
C THR A 79 5.39 19.95 -6.25
N SER A 80 5.39 21.16 -5.70
CA SER A 80 4.75 21.46 -4.40
C SER A 80 3.24 21.71 -4.52
N SER A 81 2.71 21.81 -5.74
CA SER A 81 1.28 22.03 -5.97
C SER A 81 0.53 20.72 -6.09
N MET A 82 -0.44 20.49 -5.19
CA MET A 82 -1.29 19.32 -5.23
C MET A 82 -2.13 19.33 -6.52
N PRO A 83 -2.10 18.26 -7.34
CA PRO A 83 -2.93 18.19 -8.53
C PRO A 83 -4.42 18.03 -8.18
N ALA A 84 -5.28 18.50 -9.07
CA ALA A 84 -6.71 18.21 -9.01
C ALA A 84 -6.97 16.71 -9.25
N LEU A 85 -8.13 16.20 -8.81
CA LEU A 85 -8.53 14.80 -9.00
C LEU A 85 -8.47 14.33 -10.46
N ASN A 86 -8.81 15.21 -11.40
CA ASN A 86 -8.86 14.95 -12.83
C ASN A 86 -7.63 15.45 -13.59
N ALA A 87 -6.55 15.81 -12.89
CA ALA A 87 -5.34 16.29 -13.53
C ALA A 87 -4.76 15.21 -14.47
N ALA A 88 -4.42 15.62 -15.69
CA ALA A 88 -3.69 14.76 -16.61
C ALA A 88 -2.27 14.49 -16.07
N ASN A 89 -1.66 13.39 -16.52
CA ASN A 89 -0.26 13.07 -16.29
C ASN A 89 0.15 12.90 -14.80
N ILE A 90 -0.78 12.49 -13.94
CA ILE A 90 -0.51 12.11 -12.55
C ILE A 90 -0.33 10.60 -12.37
N ASN A 91 -0.73 9.80 -13.36
CA ASN A 91 -0.64 8.34 -13.29
C ASN A 91 0.82 7.88 -13.40
N ILE A 92 1.22 6.92 -12.56
CA ILE A 92 2.44 6.14 -12.75
C ILE A 92 2.09 4.82 -13.44
N PRO A 93 2.48 4.62 -14.71
CA PRO A 93 2.17 3.38 -15.41
C PRO A 93 2.75 2.16 -14.69
N ASN A 94 1.98 1.06 -14.68
CA ASN A 94 2.36 -0.25 -14.14
C ASN A 94 2.78 -0.29 -12.66
N VAL A 95 2.58 0.77 -11.87
CA VAL A 95 2.94 0.81 -10.44
C VAL A 95 2.12 -0.13 -9.56
N SER A 96 1.09 -0.77 -10.12
CA SER A 96 0.31 -1.85 -9.51
C SER A 96 -0.47 -2.58 -10.61
N ALA A 97 -1.08 -3.71 -10.28
CA ALA A 97 -2.08 -4.36 -11.13
C ALA A 97 -3.49 -3.72 -11.01
N GLY A 98 -3.59 -2.52 -10.41
CA GLY A 98 -4.81 -1.72 -10.31
C GLY A 98 -5.70 -2.01 -9.11
N GLY A 99 -5.36 -3.00 -8.27
CA GLY A 99 -6.03 -3.29 -7.01
C GLY A 99 -5.17 -2.97 -5.79
N GLN A 100 -5.68 -3.32 -4.61
CA GLN A 100 -4.97 -3.10 -3.33
C GLN A 100 -3.68 -3.93 -3.28
N GLY A 101 -2.68 -3.44 -2.55
CA GLY A 101 -1.44 -4.17 -2.33
C GLY A 101 -0.47 -3.42 -1.42
N THR A 102 0.74 -3.94 -1.34
CA THR A 102 1.79 -3.43 -0.47
C THR A 102 2.98 -2.95 -1.29
N TYR A 103 3.41 -1.72 -1.02
CA TYR A 103 4.64 -1.14 -1.57
C TYR A 103 5.80 -1.32 -0.60
N PHE A 104 6.97 -1.70 -1.09
CA PHE A 104 8.19 -1.77 -0.29
C PHE A 104 9.45 -1.64 -1.16
N TYR A 105 10.59 -1.41 -0.52
CA TYR A 105 11.89 -1.51 -1.17
C TYR A 105 12.56 -2.84 -0.77
N SER A 106 12.85 -3.69 -1.75
CA SER A 106 13.60 -4.93 -1.55
C SER A 106 15.08 -4.63 -1.49
N ASN A 107 15.70 -4.80 -0.32
CA ASN A 107 17.15 -4.69 -0.20
C ASN A 107 17.87 -5.86 -0.86
N TYR A 108 17.22 -7.00 -1.04
CA TYR A 108 17.78 -8.14 -1.77
C TYR A 108 17.86 -7.85 -3.27
N TRP A 109 16.74 -7.47 -3.91
CA TRP A 109 16.70 -7.17 -5.34
C TRP A 109 17.21 -5.77 -5.71
N LYS A 110 17.38 -4.88 -4.72
CA LYS A 110 17.67 -3.45 -4.91
C LYS A 110 16.62 -2.72 -5.74
N LYS A 111 15.36 -3.14 -5.63
CA LYS A 111 14.23 -2.61 -6.40
C LYS A 111 13.07 -2.19 -5.50
N TRP A 112 12.30 -1.22 -5.97
CA TRP A 112 10.94 -1.00 -5.49
C TRP A 112 10.05 -2.13 -5.97
N VAL A 113 9.16 -2.56 -5.09
CA VAL A 113 8.27 -3.70 -5.31
C VAL A 113 6.87 -3.30 -4.90
N TRP A 114 5.90 -3.73 -5.70
CA TRP A 114 4.51 -3.81 -5.31
C TRP A 114 4.05 -5.26 -5.43
N ILE A 115 3.36 -5.76 -4.41
CA ILE A 115 2.67 -7.05 -4.43
C ILE A 115 1.23 -6.83 -4.02
N GLY A 116 0.27 -7.36 -4.79
CA GLY A 116 -1.14 -7.20 -4.47
C GLY A 116 -2.08 -7.88 -5.46
N GLN A 117 -3.33 -7.43 -5.42
CA GLN A 117 -4.41 -7.95 -6.25
C GLN A 117 -4.57 -7.14 -7.54
N ALA A 118 -4.97 -7.80 -8.62
CA ALA A 118 -5.43 -7.09 -9.82
C ALA A 118 -6.74 -6.33 -9.56
N GLY A 119 -6.93 -5.19 -10.23
CA GLY A 119 -8.17 -4.42 -10.13
C GLY A 119 -9.40 -5.24 -10.52
N ILE A 120 -10.49 -5.12 -9.76
CA ILE A 120 -11.79 -5.80 -9.98
C ILE A 120 -11.76 -7.33 -9.72
N SER A 121 -10.59 -7.91 -9.41
CA SER A 121 -10.51 -9.32 -9.03
C SER A 121 -11.13 -9.58 -7.65
N VAL A 122 -11.77 -10.74 -7.52
CA VAL A 122 -12.29 -11.30 -6.25
C VAL A 122 -11.66 -12.66 -5.94
N SER A 123 -10.52 -12.97 -6.57
CA SER A 123 -9.73 -14.19 -6.38
C SER A 123 -8.48 -13.94 -5.54
N ALA A 124 -7.91 -15.01 -5.01
CA ALA A 124 -6.65 -15.00 -4.26
C ALA A 124 -5.41 -15.02 -5.18
N ASP A 125 -5.46 -14.29 -6.29
CA ASP A 125 -4.39 -14.21 -7.28
C ASP A 125 -3.47 -13.02 -6.97
N PHE A 126 -2.21 -13.31 -6.66
CA PHE A 126 -1.19 -12.32 -6.32
C PHE A 126 -0.34 -11.97 -7.53
N TYR A 127 -0.19 -10.66 -7.74
CA TYR A 127 0.62 -10.06 -8.77
C TYR A 127 1.79 -9.30 -8.15
N ILE A 128 2.88 -9.22 -8.90
CA ILE A 128 4.10 -8.49 -8.55
C ILE A 128 4.51 -7.57 -9.70
N THR A 129 5.03 -6.39 -9.37
CA THR A 129 5.75 -5.50 -10.29
C THR A 129 6.93 -4.88 -9.57
N THR A 130 7.98 -4.54 -10.32
CA THR A 130 9.19 -3.92 -9.78
C THR A 130 9.63 -2.69 -10.57
N ALA A 131 10.44 -1.84 -9.94
CA ALA A 131 11.05 -0.67 -10.57
C ALA A 131 12.38 -0.30 -9.88
N ASP A 132 13.29 0.33 -10.61
CA ASP A 132 14.52 0.89 -10.03
C ASP A 132 14.26 2.21 -9.29
N SER A 133 13.21 2.93 -9.66
CA SER A 133 12.73 4.15 -8.99
C SER A 133 11.26 4.02 -8.62
N ILE A 134 10.87 4.61 -7.48
CA ILE A 134 9.48 4.65 -7.00
C ILE A 134 8.54 5.35 -8.00
N THR A 135 9.09 6.26 -8.81
CA THR A 135 8.38 6.99 -9.87
C THR A 135 8.30 6.22 -11.19
N GLY A 136 8.85 5.00 -11.24
CA GLY A 136 8.99 4.20 -12.45
C GLY A 136 10.25 4.51 -13.26
N PRO A 137 10.40 3.89 -14.44
CA PRO A 137 9.42 2.99 -15.08
C PRO A 137 9.22 1.70 -14.28
N TRP A 138 7.95 1.32 -14.06
CA TRP A 138 7.59 0.04 -13.47
C TRP A 138 7.40 -1.02 -14.55
N GLU A 139 7.88 -2.22 -14.26
CA GLU A 139 7.69 -3.39 -15.11
C GLU A 139 6.20 -3.77 -15.20
N SER A 140 5.81 -4.46 -16.27
CA SER A 140 4.46 -5.02 -16.36
C SER A 140 4.19 -5.97 -15.19
N SER A 141 3.02 -5.84 -14.57
CA SER A 141 2.64 -6.73 -13.45
C SER A 141 2.54 -8.18 -13.91
N ALA A 142 3.14 -9.09 -13.15
CA ALA A 142 3.13 -10.52 -13.41
C ALA A 142 2.40 -11.27 -12.29
N HIS A 143 1.54 -12.21 -12.65
CA HIS A 143 0.98 -13.17 -11.69
C HIS A 143 2.08 -14.12 -11.23
N PHE A 144 2.23 -14.32 -9.93
CA PHE A 144 3.29 -15.20 -9.40
C PHE A 144 2.79 -16.23 -8.37
N TYR A 145 1.62 -16.02 -7.76
CA TYR A 145 1.09 -16.95 -6.77
C TYR A 145 -0.44 -16.91 -6.74
N GLN A 146 -1.05 -18.09 -6.61
CA GLN A 146 -2.48 -18.25 -6.42
C GLN A 146 -2.76 -18.98 -5.10
N GLY A 147 -3.51 -18.31 -4.22
CA GLY A 147 -4.06 -18.90 -3.01
C GLY A 147 -5.38 -19.61 -3.26
N GLN A 148 -5.94 -20.22 -2.20
CA GLN A 148 -7.27 -20.79 -2.26
C GLN A 148 -8.34 -19.68 -2.22
N THR A 149 -9.06 -19.50 -3.33
CA THR A 149 -10.22 -18.61 -3.36
C THR A 149 -11.39 -19.24 -2.60
N GLY A 150 -12.12 -18.44 -1.83
CA GLY A 150 -13.29 -18.90 -1.08
C GLY A 150 -14.52 -19.14 -1.95
N SER A 151 -15.49 -19.90 -1.43
CA SER A 151 -16.69 -20.31 -2.16
C SER A 151 -17.84 -19.28 -2.16
N TYR A 152 -17.71 -18.17 -1.42
CA TYR A 152 -18.71 -17.08 -1.42
C TYR A 152 -18.49 -16.12 -2.61
N PRO A 153 -19.48 -15.31 -3.06
CA PRO A 153 -19.32 -14.43 -4.23
C PRO A 153 -18.13 -13.46 -4.18
N LEU A 154 -17.74 -12.98 -3.00
CA LEU A 154 -16.50 -12.23 -2.78
C LEU A 154 -15.44 -13.19 -2.23
N GLY A 155 -14.93 -14.09 -3.08
CA GLY A 155 -14.14 -15.25 -2.64
C GLY A 155 -12.83 -14.90 -1.92
N ALA A 156 -12.15 -13.83 -2.33
CA ALA A 156 -10.97 -13.30 -1.65
C ALA A 156 -10.78 -11.79 -1.86
N TYR A 157 -10.22 -11.12 -0.85
CA TYR A 157 -9.90 -9.69 -0.87
C TYR A 157 -8.80 -9.34 0.16
N THR A 158 -8.38 -8.07 0.22
CA THR A 158 -7.30 -7.57 1.09
C THR A 158 -6.00 -8.37 0.97
N LEU A 159 -5.57 -8.67 -0.25
CA LEU A 159 -4.27 -9.32 -0.51
C LEU A 159 -3.15 -8.36 -0.11
N GLN A 160 -2.29 -8.77 0.81
CA GLN A 160 -1.20 -7.96 1.37
C GLN A 160 0.08 -8.79 1.44
N ALA A 161 1.20 -8.12 1.20
CA ALA A 161 2.54 -8.66 1.44
C ALA A 161 3.11 -8.07 2.73
N HIS A 162 3.96 -8.84 3.41
CA HIS A 162 4.46 -8.50 4.74
C HIS A 162 6.00 -8.48 4.77
N PRO A 163 6.62 -7.43 4.20
CA PRO A 163 8.08 -7.31 4.13
C PRO A 163 8.77 -7.22 5.51
N GLY A 164 8.01 -6.95 6.57
CA GLY A 164 8.50 -6.84 7.94
C GLY A 164 8.40 -8.12 8.79
N LEU A 165 7.79 -9.20 8.29
CA LEU A 165 7.65 -10.44 9.10
C LEU A 165 8.93 -11.28 9.16
N HIS A 166 9.80 -11.18 8.15
CA HIS A 166 11.08 -11.88 8.20
C HIS A 166 12.08 -11.12 9.10
N PRO A 167 12.85 -11.79 9.98
CA PRO A 167 13.80 -11.12 10.88
C PRO A 167 14.86 -10.26 10.17
N SER A 168 15.31 -10.68 8.99
CA SER A 168 16.25 -9.93 8.14
C SER A 168 15.56 -8.83 7.29
N GLY A 169 14.27 -8.57 7.53
CA GLY A 169 13.45 -7.65 6.73
C GLY A 169 13.49 -8.01 5.24
N THR A 170 13.73 -7.01 4.39
CA THR A 170 13.73 -7.16 2.94
C THR A 170 15.09 -7.57 2.33
N ASN A 171 16.02 -8.11 3.12
CA ASN A 171 17.34 -8.58 2.66
C ASN A 171 17.33 -10.04 2.17
N VAL A 172 16.15 -10.66 2.02
CA VAL A 172 15.98 -12.07 1.64
C VAL A 172 15.10 -12.20 0.40
N ASN A 173 15.22 -13.34 -0.28
CA ASN A 173 14.44 -13.68 -1.48
C ASN A 173 13.17 -14.44 -1.12
N GLU A 174 12.39 -13.90 -0.18
CA GLU A 174 11.14 -14.50 0.30
C GLU A 174 10.19 -13.43 0.82
N ILE A 175 8.90 -13.76 0.86
CA ILE A 175 7.85 -12.87 1.36
C ILE A 175 6.77 -13.65 2.07
N TYR A 176 6.15 -13.02 3.07
CA TYR A 176 4.92 -13.50 3.67
C TYR A 176 3.72 -12.78 3.06
N LEU A 177 2.67 -13.53 2.73
CA LEU A 177 1.43 -13.00 2.15
C LEU A 177 0.26 -13.34 3.06
N THR A 178 -0.74 -12.47 3.08
CA THR A 178 -2.05 -12.79 3.65
C THR A 178 -3.16 -12.27 2.73
N TYR A 179 -4.34 -12.86 2.85
CA TYR A 179 -5.56 -12.35 2.26
C TYR A 179 -6.75 -12.76 3.11
N THR A 180 -7.87 -12.07 2.95
CA THR A 180 -9.14 -12.53 3.50
C THR A 180 -9.78 -13.49 2.51
N LYS A 181 -10.08 -14.71 2.96
CA LYS A 181 -10.83 -15.71 2.21
C LYS A 181 -12.25 -15.80 2.77
N ASN A 182 -13.24 -15.86 1.89
CA ASN A 182 -14.65 -15.90 2.28
C ASN A 182 -15.34 -17.14 1.73
N ASP A 183 -15.77 -18.03 2.62
CA ASP A 183 -16.48 -19.26 2.29
C ASP A 183 -17.96 -19.19 2.59
N ALA A 184 -18.76 -19.84 1.75
CA ALA A 184 -20.15 -20.10 2.04
C ALA A 184 -20.26 -21.12 3.18
N PHE A 185 -20.86 -20.73 4.30
CA PHE A 185 -21.13 -21.61 5.44
C PHE A 185 -22.50 -21.30 6.04
N ALA A 186 -23.40 -22.30 6.07
CA ALA A 186 -24.74 -22.18 6.65
C ALA A 186 -25.54 -20.93 6.18
N GLY A 187 -25.40 -20.56 4.90
CA GLY A 187 -26.08 -19.39 4.31
C GLY A 187 -25.44 -18.03 4.62
N THR A 188 -24.30 -18.00 5.31
CA THR A 188 -23.52 -16.79 5.59
C THR A 188 -22.07 -16.90 5.08
N ALA A 189 -21.32 -15.82 5.23
CA ALA A 189 -19.89 -15.72 4.97
C ALA A 189 -19.07 -16.18 6.18
N LEU A 190 -18.16 -17.13 5.99
CA LEU A 190 -17.14 -17.52 6.94
C LEU A 190 -15.78 -16.98 6.49
N TYR A 191 -15.14 -16.17 7.34
CA TYR A 191 -13.86 -15.54 7.02
C TYR A 191 -12.68 -16.30 7.60
N SER A 192 -11.63 -16.45 6.81
CA SER A 192 -10.32 -16.92 7.25
C SER A 192 -9.22 -16.05 6.65
N MET A 193 -8.04 -16.04 7.29
CA MET A 193 -6.89 -15.27 6.83
C MET A 193 -5.64 -16.16 6.74
N PRO A 194 -5.43 -16.85 5.60
CA PRO A 194 -4.26 -17.68 5.41
C PRO A 194 -2.97 -16.85 5.47
N LEU A 195 -1.93 -17.40 6.10
CA LEU A 195 -0.56 -16.89 6.05
C LEU A 195 0.27 -17.80 5.13
N ILE A 196 0.87 -17.22 4.11
CA ILE A 196 1.63 -17.93 3.08
C ILE A 196 3.07 -17.44 3.14
N HIS A 197 4.01 -18.37 3.09
CA HIS A 197 5.43 -18.09 2.92
C HIS A 197 5.83 -18.47 1.49
N VAL A 198 6.27 -17.48 0.70
CA VAL A 198 6.74 -17.68 -0.67
C VAL A 198 8.25 -17.49 -0.70
N GLN A 199 8.96 -18.47 -1.26
CA GLN A 199 10.40 -18.44 -1.46
C GLN A 199 10.70 -18.53 -2.96
N TRP A 200 11.53 -17.63 -3.48
CA TRP A 200 11.96 -17.66 -4.87
C TRP A 200 13.32 -18.37 -4.98
N ASN A 201 13.45 -19.24 -5.99
CA ASN A 201 14.68 -19.97 -6.32
C ASN A 201 15.60 -19.17 -7.24
#